data_AF-A0A4R6F3U7-F1
#
_entry.id   AF-A0A4R6F3U7-F1
#
_cell.length_a   1.000
_cell.length_b   1.000
_cell.length_c   1.000
_cell.angle_alpha   90.00
_cell.angle_beta   90.00
_cell.angle_gamma   90.00
#
_symmetry.space_group_name_H-M   'P 1'
#
loop_
_entity.id
_entity.type
_entity.pdbx_description
1 polymer ?
#
loop_
_entity_poly.entity_id
_entity_poly.type
_entity_poly.pdbx_seq_one_letter_code
_entity_poly.pdbx_strand_id
1 'polypeptide(L)' 'MKLDAATFRQLRRLAPVLDDILNAGEVEYADQAVNLTALATLCSQLFDAYRHLHPNDTEQARLDALESR' A
#
# COMPACT_ATOMS: atom_id res chain seq x y z
N MET A 1 7.73 12.27 -3.47
CA MET A 1 8.38 11.89 -2.18
C MET A 1 9.40 10.77 -2.40
N LYS A 2 10.57 10.77 -1.74
CA LYS A 2 11.50 9.63 -1.72
C LYS A 2 11.19 8.72 -0.52
N LEU A 3 11.22 7.41 -0.71
CA LEU A 3 11.08 6.44 0.38
C LEU A 3 12.40 6.36 1.16
N ASP A 4 12.32 6.34 2.48
CA ASP A 4 13.47 6.01 3.31
C ASP A 4 13.82 4.51 3.20
N ALA A 5 15.05 4.16 3.59
CA ALA A 5 15.56 2.81 3.46
C ALA A 5 14.85 1.77 4.35
N ALA A 6 14.22 2.19 5.46
CA ALA A 6 13.47 1.29 6.33
C ALA A 6 12.11 0.97 5.70
N THR A 7 11.38 2.00 5.27
CA THR A 7 10.09 1.86 4.59
C THR A 7 10.22 1.05 3.30
N PHE A 8 11.25 1.31 2.49
CA PHE A 8 11.51 0.53 1.27
C PHE A 8 11.75 -0.96 1.56
N ARG A 9 12.56 -1.27 2.59
CA ARG A 9 12.82 -2.66 3.00
C ARG A 9 11.56 -3.35 3.50
N GLN A 10 10.72 -2.63 4.26
CA GLN A 10 9.48 -3.18 4.79
C GLN A 10 8.46 -3.48 3.68
N LEU A 11 8.29 -2.58 2.71
CA LEU A 11 7.48 -2.85 1.50
C LEU A 11 7.97 -4.09 0.76
N ARG A 12 9.29 -4.17 0.49
CA ARG A 12 9.88 -5.30 -0.23
C ARG A 12 9.68 -6.64 0.49
N ARG A 13 9.65 -6.63 1.83
CA ARG A 13 9.37 -7.83 2.63
C ARG A 13 7.90 -8.24 2.58
N LEU A 14 6.98 -7.27 2.55
CA LEU A 14 5.54 -7.52 2.63
C LEU A 14 4.90 -7.82 1.28
N ALA A 15 5.48 -7.33 0.17
CA ALA A 15 4.94 -7.53 -1.17
C ALA A 15 4.76 -9.00 -1.58
N PRO A 16 5.71 -9.92 -1.33
CA PRO A 16 5.52 -11.35 -1.63
C PRO A 16 4.34 -11.97 -0.89
N VAL A 17 4.05 -11.55 0.35
CA VAL A 17 2.92 -12.10 1.11
C VAL A 17 1.58 -11.74 0.45
N LEU A 18 1.47 -10.52 -0.09
CA LEU A 18 0.30 -10.14 -0.86
C LEU A 18 0.19 -10.97 -2.15
N ASP A 19 1.32 -11.20 -2.84
CA ASP A 19 1.35 -12.05 -4.04
C ASP A 19 0.91 -13.48 -3.73
N ASP A 20 1.40 -14.07 -2.64
CA ASP A 20 1.01 -15.41 -2.18
C ASP A 20 -0.50 -15.49 -1.91
N ILE A 21 -1.09 -14.52 -1.20
CA ILE A 21 -2.53 -14.44 -0.94
C ILE A 21 -3.32 -14.32 -2.26
N LEU A 22 -2.86 -13.48 -3.19
CA LEU A 22 -3.52 -13.29 -4.48
C LEU A 22 -3.45 -14.56 -5.34
N ASN A 23 -2.33 -15.28 -5.30
CA ASN A 23 -2.15 -16.55 -6.01
C ASN A 23 -2.98 -17.68 -5.41
N ALA A 24 -3.08 -17.75 -4.08
CA ALA A 24 -3.93 -18.72 -3.39
C ALA A 24 -5.43 -18.39 -3.54
N GLY A 25 -5.76 -17.10 -3.70
CA GLY A 25 -7.15 -16.62 -3.73
C GLY A 25 -7.79 -16.54 -2.34
N GLU A 26 -7.05 -16.84 -1.28
CA GLU A 26 -7.50 -16.79 0.10
C GLU A 26 -6.37 -16.47 1.09
N VAL A 27 -6.75 -16.14 2.32
CA VAL A 27 -5.81 -15.98 3.45
C VAL A 27 -5.81 -17.29 4.24
N GLU A 28 -4.81 -18.13 3.99
CA GLU A 28 -4.67 -19.48 4.54
C GLU A 28 -4.17 -19.47 5.99
N TYR A 29 -3.31 -18.51 6.36
CA TYR A 29 -2.62 -18.51 7.65
C TYR A 29 -2.77 -17.20 8.42
N ALA A 30 -2.69 -17.28 9.75
CA ALA A 30 -2.83 -16.12 10.62
C ALA A 30 -1.71 -15.08 10.41
N ASP A 31 -0.49 -15.52 10.09
CA ASP A 31 0.64 -14.63 9.80
C ASP A 31 0.45 -13.85 8.49
N GLN A 32 -0.21 -14.44 7.49
CA GLN A 32 -0.61 -13.72 6.28
C GLN A 32 -1.56 -12.56 6.62
N ALA A 33 -2.55 -12.78 7.48
CA ALA A 33 -3.47 -11.72 7.91
C ALA A 33 -2.75 -10.57 8.65
N VAL A 34 -1.80 -10.92 9.53
CA VAL A 34 -0.98 -9.94 10.25
C VAL A 34 -0.10 -9.13 9.30
N ASN A 35 0.56 -9.82 8.37
CA ASN A 35 1.41 -9.18 7.35
C ASN A 35 0.59 -8.29 6.40
N LEU A 36 -0.62 -8.71 6.03
CA LEU A 36 -1.54 -7.92 5.22
C LEU A 36 -1.97 -6.64 5.94
N THR A 37 -2.26 -6.73 7.23
CA THR A 37 -2.57 -5.56 8.07
C THR A 37 -1.38 -4.61 8.14
N ALA A 38 -0.17 -5.14 8.31
CA ALA A 38 1.06 -4.34 8.31
C ALA A 38 1.30 -3.65 6.96
N LEU A 39 1.03 -4.35 5.84
CA LEU A 39 1.14 -3.79 4.50
C LEU A 39 0.13 -2.68 4.26
N ALA A 40 -1.14 -2.91 4.60
CA ALA A 40 -2.20 -1.92 4.47
C ALA A 40 -1.89 -0.65 5.27
N THR A 41 -1.41 -0.82 6.51
CA THR A 41 -0.97 0.29 7.37
C THR A 41 0.15 1.09 6.72
N LEU A 42 1.17 0.41 6.19
CA LEU A 42 2.31 1.05 5.54
C LEU A 42 1.88 1.82 4.28
N CYS A 43 0.99 1.25 3.47
CA CYS A 43 0.42 1.93 2.30
C CYS A 43 -0.36 3.18 2.69
N SER A 44 -1.18 3.13 3.75
CA SER A 44 -1.90 4.30 4.26
C SER A 44 -0.96 5.41 4.71
N GLN A 45 0.09 5.06 5.48
CA GLN A 45 1.09 6.03 5.95
C GLN A 45 1.81 6.71 4.79
N LEU A 46 2.16 5.94 3.74
CA LEU A 46 2.79 6.48 2.54
C LEU A 46 1.86 7.39 1.75
N PHE A 47 0.58 7.01 1.64
CA PHE A 47 -0.44 7.83 1.01
C PHE A 47 -0.62 9.16 1.76
N ASP A 48 -0.78 9.12 3.09
CA ASP A 48 -0.93 10.34 3.89
C ASP A 48 0.30 11.23 3.82
N ALA A 49 1.51 10.66 3.90
CA ALA A 49 2.75 11.41 3.75
C ALA A 49 2.85 12.09 2.37
N TYR A 50 2.47 11.39 1.30
CA TYR A 50 2.43 11.98 -0.04
C TYR A 50 1.38 13.09 -0.14
N ARG A 51 0.15 12.84 0.32
CA ARG A 51 -0.97 13.79 0.31
C ARG A 51 -0.64 15.06 1.08
N HIS A 52 0.05 14.95 2.22
CA HIS A 52 0.50 16.11 2.98
C HIS A 52 1.49 16.99 2.20
N LEU A 53 2.35 16.38 1.37
CA LEU A 53 3.28 17.11 0.51
C LEU A 53 2.62 17.64 -0.77
N HIS A 54 1.61 16.93 -1.27
CA HIS A 54 0.98 17.16 -2.58
C HIS A 54 -0.56 17.03 -2.50
N PRO A 55 -1.25 17.94 -1.79
CA PRO A 55 -2.68 17.81 -1.52
C PRO A 55 -3.51 17.87 -2.81
N ASN A 56 -3.18 18.80 -3.71
CA ASN A 56 -3.94 19.00 -4.96
C ASN A 56 -3.72 17.86 -5.96
N ASP A 57 -2.51 17.30 -6.06
CA ASP A 57 -2.22 16.17 -6.95
C ASP A 57 -3.03 14.93 -6.56
N THR A 58 -3.20 14.73 -5.26
CA THR A 58 -3.95 13.60 -4.72
C THR A 58 -5.45 13.74 -5.01
N GLU A 59 -6.00 14.94 -4.84
CA GLU A 59 -7.40 15.23 -5.18
C GLU A 59 -7.65 15.11 -6.68
N GLN A 60 -6.74 15.63 -7.52
CA GLN A 60 -6.85 15.51 -8.97
C GLN A 60 -6.82 14.05 -9.41
N ALA A 61 -5.84 13.26 -8.95
CA ALA A 61 -5.76 11.83 -9.28
C ALA A 61 -7.00 11.05 -8.83
N ARG A 62 -7.66 11.47 -7.74
CA ARG A 62 -8.93 10.89 -7.29
C ARG A 62 -10.09 11.22 -8.22
N LEU A 63 -10.17 12.46 -8.72
CA LEU A 63 -11.18 12.86 -9.70
C LEU A 63 -11.00 12.10 -11.03
N ASP A 64 -9.77 12.04 -11.54
CA ASP A 64 -9.43 11.33 -12.78
C ASP A 64 -9.82 9.83 -12.72
N ALA A 65 -9.63 9.20 -11.55
CA ALA A 65 -10.00 7.79 -11.34
C ALA A 65 -11.52 7.55 -11.30
N LEU A 66 -12.33 8.56 -10.97
CA LEU A 66 -13.79 8.47 -10.99
C LEU A 66 -14.34 8.65 -12.42
N GLU A 67 -13.69 9.47 -13.24
CA GLU A 67 -14.07 9.70 -14.64
C GLU A 67 -13.70 8.54 -15.57
N SER A 68 -12.71 7.73 -15.17
CA SER A 68 -12.21 6.58 -15.97
C SER A 68 -12.92 5.25 -15.68
N ARG A 69 -14.00 5.26 -14.87
CA ARG A 69 -14.76 4.07 -14.45
C ARG A 69 -16.02 3.80 -15.26
#